data_AF-A0A1F6GYW1-F1
#
_entry.id   AF-A0A1F6GYW1-F1
#
_cell.length_a   1.000
_cell.length_b   1.000
_cell.length_c   1.000
_cell.angle_alpha   90.00
_cell.angle_beta   90.00
_cell.angle_gamma   90.00
#
_symmetry.space_group_name_H-M   'P 1'
#
loop_
_entity.id
_entity.type
_entity.pdbx_description
1 polymer ?
#
loop_
_entity_poly.entity_id
_entity_poly.type
_entity_poly.pdbx_seq_one_letter_code
_entity_poly.pdbx_strand_id
1 'polypeptide(L)'
;MEELMKLLTPAQQYWFANLLIHAIWADGKIVLSEFESFQRLIGLFKSLENRTQLMRHLENNQGEPIVLPPDLDRKLLPQVYLEVLNFSISDWDLAEEERNFLETLSNQFGFAKSFQYTLMQWAEEGLRWQEDQRLLVPREVTLKNPRVPLHQMTDQQKVWYAEVLVSVVMIDGIVDPMEIKLLRTALSFVAEEKEKKRLLAFIKNRMRPSLLSPPPGLEMEVIYLIFFEVLRVMSLNDELANKEMIFIGDYIKACNLPASLEDRTLVWCKRGTTWRQKRKSLAKLGAFVDLGSGSSLEKSEDRWLPHGENNSLQYREQTCYLCDNNLPIKVYRLRPKSQKPATNLFGLPVYVGAMTAQDHPLDFNKVKISVCPNCLFASPAKESFRAKEVDKVPPVFEDRDFLVQWMEGTEKRKASYGMLLQELESVNPSVPHVEKLYRLAIHCLNQLQKARPDDRQRWGIIFLGLGLAEILVNAGHVGEAEKELLEAERLSKELMLSTRDNELSLRSAKLLFQLALYQNNAKSASNYLNFFVRLKDEKMASMKPAEKSQFLGYFNEVKRDFEDREELQKSKLDGFKRKVEVPTAAQPEKEEEA
;
A
#
# COMPACT_ATOMS: atom_id res chain seq x y z
N MET A 1 -0.92 -0.37 25.61
CA MET A 1 -0.28 -0.89 26.83
C MET A 1 -1.26 -1.49 27.83
N GLU A 2 -2.21 -0.73 28.40
CA GLU A 2 -3.15 -1.26 29.42
C GLU A 2 -3.99 -2.45 28.93
N GLU A 3 -4.47 -2.42 27.68
CA GLU A 3 -5.23 -3.52 27.10
C GLU A 3 -4.39 -4.79 26.96
N LEU A 4 -3.14 -4.68 26.49
CA LEU A 4 -2.21 -5.80 26.42
C LEU A 4 -1.97 -6.40 27.81
N MET A 5 -1.75 -5.55 28.82
CA MET A 5 -1.52 -6.02 30.19
C MET A 5 -2.69 -6.85 30.74
N LYS A 6 -3.94 -6.56 30.33
CA LYS A 6 -5.11 -7.38 30.71
C LYS A 6 -5.13 -8.76 30.06
N LEU A 7 -4.46 -8.93 28.91
CA LEU A 7 -4.37 -10.20 28.19
C LEU A 7 -3.22 -11.10 28.67
N LEU A 8 -2.21 -10.51 29.31
CA LEU A 8 -1.02 -11.22 29.80
C LEU A 8 -1.21 -11.75 31.23
N THR A 9 -0.67 -12.94 31.51
CA THR A 9 -0.57 -13.47 32.88
C THR A 9 0.40 -12.63 33.72
N PRO A 10 0.36 -12.67 35.07
CA PRO A 10 1.31 -11.91 35.90
C PRO A 10 2.79 -12.17 35.58
N ALA A 11 3.13 -13.40 35.19
CA ALA A 11 4.49 -13.75 34.77
C ALA A 11 4.83 -13.13 33.40
N GLN A 12 3.91 -13.19 32.44
CA GLN A 12 4.09 -12.56 31.12
C GLN A 12 4.12 -11.03 31.20
N GLN A 13 3.36 -10.42 32.11
CA GLN A 13 3.42 -8.99 32.41
C GLN A 13 4.82 -8.60 32.90
N TYR A 14 5.39 -9.37 33.83
CA TYR A 14 6.75 -9.14 34.36
C TYR A 14 7.80 -9.30 33.25
N TRP A 15 7.69 -10.36 32.43
CA TRP A 15 8.54 -10.55 31.26
C TRP A 15 8.46 -9.37 30.28
N PHE A 16 7.25 -8.89 29.96
CA PHE A 16 7.05 -7.74 29.09
C PHE A 16 7.70 -6.47 29.64
N ALA A 17 7.62 -6.25 30.96
CA ALA A 17 8.29 -5.12 31.60
C ALA A 17 9.82 -5.23 31.51
N ASN A 18 10.40 -6.41 31.74
CA ASN A 18 11.84 -6.63 31.51
C ASN A 18 12.25 -6.38 30.06
N LEU A 19 11.39 -6.73 29.11
CA LEU A 19 11.65 -6.49 27.70
C LEU A 19 11.67 -4.99 27.36
N LEU A 20 10.86 -4.16 28.01
CA LEU A 20 10.99 -2.70 27.90
C LEU A 20 12.25 -2.16 28.57
N ILE A 21 12.74 -2.75 29.66
CA ILE A 21 14.04 -2.37 30.25
C ILE A 21 15.16 -2.57 29.23
N HIS A 22 15.14 -3.68 28.47
CA HIS A 22 16.12 -3.91 27.39
C HIS A 22 15.97 -2.91 26.24
N ALA A 23 14.74 -2.51 25.91
CA ALA A 23 14.51 -1.48 24.91
C ALA A 23 15.12 -0.13 25.34
N ILE A 24 14.85 0.31 26.58
CA ILE A 24 15.39 1.54 27.17
C ILE A 24 16.92 1.53 27.14
N TRP A 25 17.54 0.41 27.54
CA TRP A 25 18.99 0.34 27.63
C TRP A 25 19.69 0.02 26.31
N ALA A 26 18.97 -0.13 25.20
CA ALA A 26 19.55 -0.52 23.92
C ALA A 26 20.59 0.50 23.42
N ASP A 27 20.30 1.80 23.56
CA ASP A 27 21.20 2.90 23.17
C ASP A 27 22.13 3.38 24.33
N GLY A 28 22.01 2.76 25.50
CA GLY A 28 22.77 3.10 26.70
C GLY A 28 22.34 4.37 27.42
N LYS A 29 21.19 4.97 27.08
CA LYS A 29 20.68 6.20 27.70
C LYS A 29 19.25 5.98 28.21
N ILE A 30 18.90 6.67 29.28
CA ILE A 30 17.50 6.74 29.73
C ILE A 30 16.99 8.14 29.45
N VAL A 31 16.05 8.25 28.53
CA VAL A 31 15.35 9.51 28.28
C VAL A 31 14.16 9.63 29.23
N LEU A 32 13.84 10.86 29.67
CA LEU A 32 12.75 11.11 30.62
C LEU A 32 11.40 10.56 30.14
N SER A 33 11.11 10.64 28.84
CA SER A 33 9.88 10.12 28.21
C SER A 33 9.73 8.61 28.38
N GLU A 34 10.82 7.86 28.24
CA GLU A 34 10.86 6.41 28.40
C GLU A 34 10.68 6.02 29.86
N PHE A 35 11.41 6.70 30.76
CA PHE A 35 11.31 6.48 32.20
C PHE A 35 9.87 6.68 32.71
N GLU A 36 9.21 7.75 32.28
CA GLU A 36 7.83 8.04 32.67
C GLU A 36 6.83 7.03 32.07
N SER A 37 7.07 6.59 30.83
CA SER A 37 6.27 5.55 30.19
C SER A 37 6.42 4.21 30.92
N PHE A 38 7.63 3.91 31.38
CA PHE A 38 7.93 2.73 32.17
C PHE A 38 7.33 2.81 33.59
N GLN A 39 7.39 3.97 34.26
CA GLN A 39 6.71 4.17 35.54
C GLN A 39 5.20 3.98 35.43
N ARG A 40 4.57 4.44 34.34
CA ARG A 40 3.15 4.19 34.07
C ARG A 40 2.85 2.70 33.95
N LEU A 41 3.70 1.93 33.27
CA LEU A 41 3.59 0.47 33.18
C LEU A 41 3.69 -0.19 34.56
N ILE A 42 4.71 0.16 35.36
CA ILE A 42 4.93 -0.40 36.70
C ILE A 42 3.72 -0.12 37.60
N GLY A 43 3.08 1.04 37.46
CA GLY A 43 1.85 1.40 38.17
C GLY A 43 0.69 0.41 37.97
N LEU A 44 0.70 -0.39 36.89
CA LEU A 44 -0.33 -1.39 36.60
C LEU A 44 -0.12 -2.71 37.37
N PHE A 45 1.08 -2.98 37.89
CA PHE A 45 1.37 -4.22 38.62
C PHE A 45 0.70 -4.21 39.99
N LYS A 46 0.03 -5.29 40.39
CA LYS A 46 -0.57 -5.39 41.74
C LYS A 46 0.46 -5.64 42.85
N SER A 47 1.53 -6.39 42.55
CA SER A 47 2.57 -6.77 43.51
C SER A 47 3.56 -5.62 43.73
N LEU A 48 3.70 -5.16 44.97
CA LEU A 48 4.70 -4.14 45.35
C LEU A 48 6.13 -4.65 45.15
N GLU A 49 6.36 -5.94 45.43
CA GLU A 49 7.67 -6.59 45.28
C GLU A 49 8.15 -6.56 43.83
N ASN A 50 7.29 -6.93 42.88
CA ASN A 50 7.62 -6.89 41.45
C ASN A 50 7.96 -5.46 40.98
N ARG A 51 7.23 -4.45 41.49
CA ARG A 51 7.51 -3.04 41.16
C ARG A 51 8.90 -2.64 41.63
N THR A 52 9.25 -2.97 42.88
CA THR A 52 10.57 -2.67 43.44
C THR A 52 11.68 -3.39 42.69
N GLN A 53 11.48 -4.65 42.32
CA GLN A 53 12.47 -5.41 41.57
C GLN A 53 12.69 -4.87 40.16
N LEU A 54 11.63 -4.54 39.42
CA LEU A 54 11.74 -3.94 38.07
C LEU A 54 12.43 -2.58 38.10
N MET A 55 12.16 -1.75 39.12
CA MET A 55 12.89 -0.48 39.31
C MET A 55 14.38 -0.72 39.56
N ARG A 56 14.74 -1.71 40.40
CA ARG A 56 16.15 -2.08 40.61
C ARG A 56 16.81 -2.62 39.34
N HIS A 57 16.10 -3.39 38.52
CA HIS A 57 16.64 -3.88 37.24
C HIS A 57 16.91 -2.73 36.28
N LEU A 58 16.00 -1.75 36.22
CA LEU A 58 16.21 -0.53 35.43
C LEU A 58 17.42 0.27 35.93
N GLU A 59 17.52 0.49 37.24
CA GLU A 59 18.62 1.25 37.86
C GLU A 59 20.00 0.60 37.67
N ASN A 60 20.07 -0.74 37.73
CA ASN A 60 21.33 -1.47 37.67
C ASN A 60 21.71 -1.97 36.27
N ASN A 61 20.89 -1.68 35.24
CA ASN A 61 21.03 -2.25 33.90
C ASN A 61 21.18 -3.80 33.91
N GLN A 62 20.36 -4.46 34.74
CA GLN A 62 20.37 -5.92 34.94
C GLN A 62 19.06 -6.52 34.41
N GLY A 63 18.78 -6.31 33.13
CA GLY A 63 17.66 -6.99 32.47
C GLY A 63 17.91 -8.51 32.45
N GLU A 64 16.91 -9.30 32.83
CA GLU A 64 16.98 -10.76 32.68
C GLU A 64 17.07 -11.15 31.20
N PRO A 65 17.76 -12.25 30.83
CA PRO A 65 17.80 -12.70 29.45
C PRO A 65 16.41 -12.82 28.84
N ILE A 66 16.22 -12.29 27.63
CA ILE A 66 14.93 -12.33 26.95
C ILE A 66 14.67 -13.76 26.48
N VAL A 67 13.90 -14.50 27.29
CA VAL A 67 13.42 -15.84 26.96
C VAL A 67 11.91 -15.76 26.79
N LEU A 68 11.41 -16.23 25.64
CA LEU A 68 9.99 -16.22 25.34
C LEU A 68 9.23 -17.12 26.34
N PRO A 69 8.19 -16.62 27.02
CA PRO A 69 7.39 -17.45 27.92
C PRO A 69 6.74 -18.59 27.12
N PRO A 70 6.85 -19.85 27.57
CA PRO A 70 6.38 -21.02 26.82
C PRO A 70 4.86 -21.08 26.68
N ASP A 71 4.14 -20.40 27.57
CA ASP A 71 2.67 -20.32 27.63
C ASP A 71 2.10 -19.07 26.92
N LEU A 72 2.93 -18.23 26.32
CA LEU A 72 2.48 -17.03 25.61
C LEU A 72 1.84 -17.40 24.27
N ASP A 73 0.56 -17.06 24.09
CA ASP A 73 -0.12 -17.25 22.80
C ASP A 73 0.63 -16.46 21.73
N ARG A 74 1.09 -17.18 20.69
CA ARG A 74 1.82 -16.61 19.55
C ARG A 74 1.06 -15.45 18.91
N LYS A 75 -0.28 -15.45 18.94
CA LYS A 75 -1.13 -14.37 18.42
C LYS A 75 -0.95 -13.03 19.14
N LEU A 76 -0.43 -13.03 20.37
CA LEU A 76 -0.17 -11.81 21.14
C LEU A 76 1.18 -11.17 20.79
N LEU A 77 2.11 -11.91 20.18
CA LEU A 77 3.46 -11.42 19.86
C LEU A 77 3.48 -10.16 18.98
N PRO A 78 2.66 -10.01 17.93
CA PRO A 78 2.62 -8.79 17.12
C PRO A 78 2.18 -7.59 17.96
N GLN A 79 1.24 -7.78 18.87
CA GLN A 79 0.77 -6.74 19.78
C GLN A 79 1.86 -6.37 20.79
N VAL A 80 2.54 -7.36 21.38
CA VAL A 80 3.70 -7.13 22.26
C VAL A 80 4.75 -6.30 21.52
N TYR A 81 5.16 -6.74 20.33
CA TYR A 81 6.18 -6.06 19.54
C TYR A 81 5.80 -4.62 19.20
N LEU A 82 4.55 -4.37 18.79
CA LEU A 82 4.07 -3.02 18.49
C LEU A 82 4.08 -2.10 19.72
N GLU A 83 3.86 -2.61 20.94
CA GLU A 83 4.00 -1.78 22.15
C GLU A 83 5.45 -1.43 22.43
N VAL A 84 6.38 -2.35 22.21
CA VAL A 84 7.83 -2.12 22.36
C VAL A 84 8.30 -1.11 21.33
N LEU A 85 7.92 -1.32 20.08
CA LEU A 85 8.24 -0.41 18.98
C LEU A 85 7.67 0.99 19.21
N ASN A 86 6.43 1.10 19.68
CA ASN A 86 5.80 2.38 20.04
C ASN A 86 6.47 3.04 21.25
N PHE A 87 7.07 2.23 22.12
CA PHE A 87 7.85 2.71 23.26
C PHE A 87 9.20 3.28 22.80
N SER A 88 9.91 2.59 21.91
CA SER A 88 11.21 3.03 21.38
C SER A 88 11.09 4.37 20.64
N ILE A 89 10.06 4.56 19.79
CA ILE A 89 9.85 5.85 19.09
C ILE A 89 9.22 6.96 19.95
N SER A 90 9.18 6.81 21.27
CA SER A 90 8.44 7.73 22.15
C SER A 90 9.16 9.05 22.40
N ASP A 91 10.48 9.07 22.26
CA ASP A 91 11.37 10.22 22.38
C ASP A 91 11.62 10.95 21.04
N TRP A 92 10.99 10.46 19.96
CA TRP A 92 11.08 10.94 18.58
C TRP A 92 12.41 10.64 17.90
N ASP A 93 13.15 9.67 18.42
CA ASP A 93 14.30 9.08 17.75
C ASP A 93 14.09 7.57 17.63
N LEU A 94 14.91 6.94 16.79
CA LEU A 94 15.05 5.49 16.80
C LEU A 94 16.49 5.16 16.40
N ALA A 95 17.34 5.06 17.42
CA ALA A 95 18.77 4.85 17.28
C ALA A 95 19.08 3.52 16.58
N GLU A 96 20.28 3.40 16.01
CA GLU A 96 20.70 2.19 15.31
C GLU A 96 20.73 0.98 16.26
N GLU A 97 21.11 1.19 17.51
CA GLU A 97 21.13 0.18 18.55
C GLU A 97 19.72 -0.31 18.92
N GLU A 98 18.74 0.59 18.99
CA GLU A 98 17.33 0.22 19.20
C GLU A 98 16.77 -0.56 17.99
N ARG A 99 17.15 -0.16 16.76
CA ARG A 99 16.78 -0.91 15.55
C ARG A 99 17.35 -2.33 15.58
N ASN A 100 18.62 -2.48 15.98
CA ASN A 100 19.27 -3.78 16.12
C ASN A 100 18.60 -4.65 17.19
N PHE A 101 18.21 -4.05 18.32
CA PHE A 101 17.43 -4.70 19.37
C PHE A 101 16.07 -5.18 18.84
N LEU A 102 15.33 -4.30 18.16
CA LEU A 102 14.03 -4.59 17.58
C LEU A 102 14.10 -5.67 16.49
N GLU A 103 15.15 -5.67 15.67
CA GLU A 103 15.38 -6.72 14.68
C GLU A 103 15.64 -8.06 15.37
N THR A 104 16.53 -8.09 16.36
CA THR A 104 16.84 -9.29 17.15
C THR A 104 15.58 -9.85 17.80
N LEU A 105 14.77 -8.99 18.41
CA LEU A 105 13.51 -9.37 19.03
C LEU A 105 12.51 -9.94 18.02
N SER A 106 12.41 -9.31 16.84
CA SER A 106 11.50 -9.78 15.79
C SER A 106 11.88 -11.16 15.24
N ASN A 107 13.19 -11.44 15.18
CA ASN A 107 13.72 -12.76 14.81
C ASN A 107 13.43 -13.80 15.90
N GLN A 108 13.55 -13.44 17.18
CA GLN A 108 13.20 -14.31 18.31
C GLN A 108 11.70 -14.63 18.35
N PHE A 109 10.83 -13.68 18.02
CA PHE A 109 9.39 -13.91 17.88
C PHE A 109 9.05 -14.74 16.63
N GLY A 110 10.03 -14.95 15.75
CA GLY A 110 9.88 -15.68 14.51
C GLY A 110 8.93 -14.98 13.57
N PHE A 111 9.00 -13.65 13.45
CA PHE A 111 8.24 -12.91 12.44
C PHE A 111 8.86 -13.09 11.05
N ALA A 112 8.01 -13.21 10.03
CA ALA A 112 8.47 -13.21 8.64
C ALA A 112 9.14 -11.87 8.29
N LYS A 113 10.19 -11.88 7.46
CA LYS A 113 10.93 -10.65 7.10
C LYS A 113 10.04 -9.56 6.48
N SER A 114 9.04 -9.94 5.68
CA SER A 114 8.04 -8.99 5.15
C SER A 114 7.22 -8.31 6.24
N PHE A 115 6.88 -9.03 7.30
CA PHE A 115 6.18 -8.48 8.46
C PHE A 115 7.08 -7.59 9.31
N GLN A 116 8.34 -7.99 9.54
CA GLN A 116 9.35 -7.17 10.22
C GLN A 116 9.49 -5.81 9.51
N TYR A 117 9.61 -5.81 8.18
CA TYR A 117 9.67 -4.59 7.39
C TYR A 117 8.41 -3.72 7.54
N THR A 118 7.22 -4.34 7.47
CA THR A 118 5.95 -3.61 7.64
C THR A 118 5.85 -2.94 9.02
N LEU A 119 6.35 -3.60 10.06
CA LEU A 119 6.44 -3.05 11.41
C LEU A 119 7.41 -1.87 11.47
N MET A 120 8.61 -1.99 10.89
CA MET A 120 9.58 -0.88 10.82
C MET A 120 9.05 0.32 10.03
N GLN A 121 8.41 0.08 8.89
CA GLN A 121 7.78 1.15 8.11
C GLN A 121 6.70 1.87 8.92
N TRP A 122 5.91 1.13 9.71
CA TRP A 122 4.94 1.72 10.62
C TRP A 122 5.61 2.62 11.67
N ALA A 123 6.77 2.23 12.22
CA ALA A 123 7.53 3.09 13.14
C ALA A 123 8.05 4.36 12.46
N GLU A 124 8.62 4.24 11.26
CA GLU A 124 9.13 5.38 10.49
C GLU A 124 8.02 6.36 10.08
N GLU A 125 6.84 5.84 9.73
CA GLU A 125 5.64 6.66 9.51
C GLU A 125 5.26 7.45 10.78
N GLY A 126 5.40 6.84 11.95
CA GLY A 126 5.14 7.46 13.26
C GLY A 126 6.15 8.56 13.59
N LEU A 127 7.45 8.30 13.39
CA LEU A 127 8.52 9.29 13.59
C LEU A 127 8.33 10.50 12.67
N ARG A 128 8.09 10.29 11.37
CA ARG A 128 7.82 11.38 10.42
C ARG A 128 6.58 12.18 10.82
N TRP A 129 5.53 11.51 11.30
CA TRP A 129 4.33 12.19 11.79
C TRP A 129 4.63 13.06 13.02
N GLN A 130 5.48 12.60 13.94
CA GLN A 130 5.95 13.40 15.08
C GLN A 130 6.83 14.57 14.63
N GLU A 131 7.74 14.36 13.67
CA GLU A 131 8.55 15.43 13.08
C GLU A 131 7.70 16.50 12.41
N ASP A 132 6.64 16.11 11.69
CA ASP A 132 5.68 17.01 11.05
C ASP A 132 4.97 17.92 12.06
N GLN A 133 4.93 17.56 13.34
CA GLN A 133 4.43 18.44 14.41
C GLN A 133 5.23 19.75 14.47
N ARG A 134 6.53 19.72 14.17
CA ARG A 134 7.38 20.93 14.11
C ARG A 134 6.93 21.90 13.02
N LEU A 135 6.31 21.41 11.95
CA LEU A 135 5.78 22.24 10.87
C LEU A 135 4.52 23.03 11.27
N LEU A 136 3.85 22.64 12.36
CA LEU A 136 2.71 23.35 12.91
C LEU A 136 3.14 24.58 13.73
N VAL A 137 4.40 24.63 14.15
CA VAL A 137 4.97 25.72 14.96
C VAL A 137 5.63 26.75 14.04
N PRO A 138 5.40 28.07 14.24
CA PRO A 138 6.13 29.12 13.54
C PRO A 138 7.64 29.02 13.80
N ARG A 139 8.47 29.43 12.84
CA ARG A 139 9.94 29.31 12.94
C ARG A 139 10.52 30.09 14.12
N GLU A 140 9.80 31.10 14.58
CA GLU A 140 10.17 31.99 15.68
C GLU A 140 9.91 31.35 17.06
N VAL A 141 9.12 30.28 17.12
CA VAL A 141 8.77 29.59 18.36
C VAL A 141 9.60 28.31 18.47
N THR A 142 10.47 28.24 19.49
CA THR A 142 11.27 27.04 19.78
C THR A 142 10.66 26.30 20.95
N LEU A 143 10.15 25.08 20.73
CA LEU A 143 9.67 24.23 21.81
C LEU A 143 10.86 23.55 22.50
N LYS A 144 11.28 24.05 23.66
CA LYS A 144 12.42 23.45 24.39
C LYS A 144 12.04 22.23 25.21
N ASN A 145 10.79 22.18 25.67
CA ASN A 145 10.25 21.10 26.49
C ASN A 145 8.84 20.74 25.99
N PRO A 146 8.51 19.45 25.77
CA PRO A 146 7.18 19.04 25.31
C PRO A 146 6.05 19.20 26.34
N ARG A 147 6.30 19.85 27.48
CA ARG A 147 5.35 20.02 28.59
C ARG A 147 5.02 21.48 28.85
N VAL A 148 3.74 21.72 29.16
CA VAL A 148 3.25 23.02 29.63
C VAL A 148 3.94 23.38 30.96
N PRO A 149 4.69 24.50 31.05
CA PRO A 149 5.47 24.84 32.23
C PRO A 149 4.58 25.47 33.32
N LEU A 150 3.80 24.65 34.01
CA LEU A 150 2.85 25.08 35.06
C LEU A 150 3.47 26.00 36.13
N HIS A 151 4.75 25.81 36.45
CA HIS A 151 5.48 26.62 37.44
C HIS A 151 5.74 28.06 36.97
N GLN A 152 5.70 28.32 35.66
CA GLN A 152 5.89 29.65 35.06
C GLN A 152 4.56 30.36 34.83
N MET A 153 3.43 29.66 35.03
CA MET A 153 2.10 30.18 34.79
C MET A 153 1.51 30.84 36.04
N THR A 154 0.80 31.95 35.84
CA THR A 154 -0.01 32.56 36.90
C THR A 154 -1.22 31.70 37.23
N ASP A 155 -1.86 31.92 38.37
CA ASP A 155 -3.05 31.14 38.74
C ASP A 155 -4.21 31.34 37.77
N GLN A 156 -4.36 32.55 37.20
CA GLN A 156 -5.34 32.81 36.15
C GLN A 156 -5.04 32.04 34.86
N GLN A 157 -3.77 31.95 34.46
CA GLN A 157 -3.35 31.17 33.29
C GLN A 157 -3.57 29.66 33.51
N LYS A 158 -3.31 29.16 34.73
CA LYS A 158 -3.60 27.77 35.11
C LYS A 158 -5.10 27.48 35.06
N VAL A 159 -5.95 28.38 35.56
CA VAL A 159 -7.41 28.23 35.46
C VAL A 159 -7.85 28.16 34.00
N TRP A 160 -7.35 29.05 33.14
CA TRP A 160 -7.67 29.03 31.71
C TRP A 160 -7.23 27.73 31.03
N TYR A 161 -6.01 27.26 31.31
CA TYR A 161 -5.55 25.98 30.78
C TYR A 161 -6.39 24.79 31.29
N ALA A 162 -6.83 24.80 32.55
CA ALA A 162 -7.78 23.82 33.05
C ALA A 162 -9.14 23.92 32.33
N GLU A 163 -9.64 25.13 32.04
CA GLU A 163 -10.84 25.33 31.23
C GLU A 163 -10.70 24.73 29.83
N VAL A 164 -9.55 24.92 29.17
CA VAL A 164 -9.25 24.33 27.86
C VAL A 164 -9.34 22.81 27.93
N LEU A 165 -8.67 22.19 28.91
CA LEU A 165 -8.68 20.73 29.11
C LEU A 165 -10.07 20.19 29.44
N VAL A 166 -10.83 20.88 30.29
CA VAL A 166 -12.23 20.52 30.56
C VAL A 166 -13.06 20.67 29.28
N SER A 167 -12.82 21.72 28.50
CA SER A 167 -13.60 21.98 27.29
C SER A 167 -13.38 20.94 26.21
N VAL A 168 -12.15 20.43 26.04
CA VAL A 168 -11.85 19.36 25.07
C VAL A 168 -12.44 18.02 25.50
N VAL A 169 -12.35 17.66 26.77
CA VAL A 169 -12.96 16.42 27.29
C VAL A 169 -14.48 16.47 27.18
N MET A 170 -15.08 17.63 27.42
CA MET A 170 -16.54 17.77 27.41
C MET A 170 -17.13 18.02 25.99
N ILE A 171 -16.37 17.79 24.91
CA ILE A 171 -16.82 18.04 23.53
C ILE A 171 -18.04 17.20 23.15
N ASP A 172 -18.03 15.93 23.50
CA ASP A 172 -19.11 14.98 23.19
C ASP A 172 -20.15 14.86 24.31
N GLY A 173 -19.83 15.36 25.51
CA GLY A 173 -20.67 15.31 26.71
C GLY A 173 -20.64 13.96 27.43
N ILE A 174 -19.76 13.06 27.00
CA ILE A 174 -19.50 11.76 27.60
C ILE A 174 -18.08 11.84 28.17
N VAL A 175 -17.83 11.17 29.30
CA VAL A 175 -16.49 11.17 29.91
C VAL A 175 -16.08 9.74 30.19
N ASP A 176 -15.00 9.31 29.57
CA ASP A 176 -14.42 7.99 29.76
C ASP A 176 -13.44 7.94 30.96
N PRO A 177 -13.03 6.74 31.43
CA PRO A 177 -12.13 6.62 32.58
C PRO A 177 -10.76 7.32 32.45
N MET A 178 -10.19 7.41 31.24
CA MET A 178 -8.93 8.12 31.00
C MET A 178 -9.12 9.63 30.97
N GLU A 179 -10.23 10.10 30.40
CA GLU A 179 -10.62 11.49 30.44
C GLU A 179 -10.87 11.97 31.88
N ILE A 180 -11.45 11.13 32.76
CA ILE A 180 -11.57 11.42 34.19
C ILE A 180 -10.18 11.65 34.83
N LYS A 181 -9.16 10.88 34.44
CA LYS A 181 -7.80 11.06 34.96
C LYS A 181 -7.20 12.38 34.49
N LEU A 182 -7.44 12.75 33.23
CA LEU A 182 -7.02 14.05 32.70
C LEU A 182 -7.72 15.20 33.43
N LEU A 183 -9.04 15.11 33.65
CA LEU A 183 -9.81 16.11 34.41
C LEU A 183 -9.31 16.27 35.85
N ARG A 184 -8.96 15.18 36.53
CA ARG A 184 -8.34 15.25 37.87
C ARG A 184 -7.00 15.96 37.83
N THR A 185 -6.20 15.70 36.80
CA THR A 185 -4.91 16.36 36.59
C THR A 185 -5.13 17.86 36.35
N ALA A 186 -6.07 18.23 35.47
CA ALA A 186 -6.45 19.61 35.20
C ALA A 186 -6.86 20.38 36.47
N LEU A 187 -7.67 19.75 37.33
CA LEU A 187 -8.11 20.35 38.58
C LEU A 187 -7.02 20.42 39.66
N SER A 188 -6.00 19.58 39.58
CA SER A 188 -4.95 19.48 40.61
C SER A 188 -4.03 20.70 40.66
N PHE A 189 -3.82 21.37 39.52
CA PHE A 189 -2.96 22.56 39.43
C PHE A 189 -3.72 23.88 39.56
N VAL A 190 -5.05 23.84 39.71
CA VAL A 190 -5.85 25.03 40.04
C VAL A 190 -5.71 25.29 41.54
N ALA A 191 -5.24 26.47 41.94
CA ALA A 191 -5.06 26.78 43.36
C ALA A 191 -6.40 27.10 44.05
N GLU A 192 -7.24 27.90 43.42
CA GLU A 192 -8.48 28.41 44.01
C GLU A 192 -9.60 27.37 44.04
N GLU A 193 -10.11 27.09 45.24
CA GLU A 193 -11.17 26.10 45.45
C GLU A 193 -12.51 26.53 44.83
N LYS A 194 -12.75 27.84 44.70
CA LYS A 194 -13.93 28.39 44.01
C LYS A 194 -13.93 28.03 42.53
N GLU A 195 -12.78 28.19 41.87
CA GLU A 195 -12.59 27.86 40.45
C GLU A 195 -12.66 26.35 40.22
N LYS A 196 -12.08 25.52 41.10
CA LYS A 196 -12.27 24.07 41.03
C LYS A 196 -13.74 23.67 41.09
N LYS A 197 -14.52 24.25 42.01
CA LYS A 197 -15.96 23.99 42.11
C LYS A 197 -16.72 24.41 40.85
N ARG A 198 -16.33 25.52 40.22
CA ARG A 198 -16.89 25.97 38.95
C ARG A 198 -16.60 24.99 37.81
N LEU A 199 -15.35 24.56 37.65
CA LEU A 199 -14.95 23.56 36.65
C LEU A 199 -15.64 22.20 36.88
N LEU A 200 -15.74 21.77 38.13
CA LEU A 200 -16.50 20.57 38.51
C LEU A 200 -17.99 20.69 38.17
N ALA A 201 -18.58 21.89 38.24
CA ALA A 201 -19.97 22.10 37.85
C ALA A 201 -20.18 21.88 36.35
N PHE A 202 -19.25 22.30 35.48
CA PHE A 202 -19.29 22.00 34.05
C PHE A 202 -19.29 20.49 33.78
N ILE A 203 -18.36 19.77 34.43
CA ILE A 203 -18.25 18.30 34.29
C ILE A 203 -19.54 17.61 34.77
N LYS A 204 -20.05 17.98 35.95
CA LYS A 204 -21.28 17.39 36.53
C LYS A 204 -22.52 17.63 35.69
N ASN A 205 -22.65 18.83 35.13
CA ASN A 205 -23.80 19.22 34.33
C ASN A 205 -23.66 18.87 32.84
N ARG A 206 -22.56 18.18 32.46
CA ARG A 206 -22.25 17.84 31.06
C ARG A 206 -22.23 19.06 30.14
N MET A 207 -21.71 20.17 30.66
CA MET A 207 -21.59 21.43 29.93
C MET A 207 -20.13 21.71 29.60
N ARG A 208 -19.91 22.40 28.47
CA ARG A 208 -18.58 22.86 28.04
C ARG A 208 -18.37 24.31 28.49
N PRO A 209 -17.23 24.65 29.12
CA PRO A 209 -16.83 26.03 29.31
C PRO A 209 -16.68 26.77 27.96
N SER A 210 -17.05 28.04 27.91
CA SER A 210 -16.77 28.86 26.72
C SER A 210 -15.27 29.07 26.58
N LEU A 211 -14.72 28.80 25.39
CA LEU A 211 -13.30 29.00 25.12
C LEU A 211 -13.02 30.49 24.94
N LEU A 212 -12.61 31.15 26.03
CA LEU A 212 -12.22 32.55 26.03
C LEU A 212 -10.77 32.72 25.56
N SER A 213 -10.42 33.92 25.12
CA SER A 213 -9.02 34.26 24.79
C SER A 213 -8.09 34.05 25.98
N PRO A 214 -6.82 33.64 25.73
CA PRO A 214 -5.87 33.40 26.81
C PRO A 214 -5.64 34.67 27.65
N PRO A 215 -5.46 34.53 28.97
CA PRO A 215 -5.07 35.64 29.83
C PRO A 215 -3.79 36.32 29.34
N PRO A 216 -3.62 37.63 29.60
CA PRO A 216 -2.45 38.37 29.16
C PRO A 216 -1.15 37.78 29.75
N GLY A 217 -0.04 37.94 29.02
CA GLY A 217 1.29 37.49 29.46
C GLY A 217 1.54 35.99 29.31
N LEU A 218 0.69 35.26 28.58
CA LEU A 218 0.96 33.87 28.21
C LEU A 218 1.81 33.84 26.93
N GLU A 219 3.02 33.30 27.03
CA GLU A 219 3.94 33.20 25.91
C GLU A 219 3.39 32.30 24.80
N MET A 220 3.72 32.64 23.54
CA MET A 220 3.28 31.86 22.37
C MET A 220 3.73 30.41 22.43
N GLU A 221 4.93 30.14 22.97
CA GLU A 221 5.42 28.78 23.21
C GLU A 221 4.42 27.97 24.06
N VAL A 222 3.93 28.56 25.15
CA VAL A 222 2.99 27.90 26.07
C VAL A 222 1.63 27.68 25.40
N ILE A 223 1.16 28.61 24.57
CA ILE A 223 -0.09 28.44 23.80
C ILE A 223 0.00 27.25 22.84
N TYR A 224 1.13 27.09 22.14
CA TYR A 224 1.36 25.93 21.26
C TYR A 224 1.52 24.63 22.04
N LEU A 225 2.17 24.65 23.21
CA LEU A 225 2.27 23.46 24.07
C LEU A 225 0.90 22.98 24.54
N ILE A 226 0.04 23.91 24.98
CA ILE A 226 -1.35 23.60 25.34
C ILE A 226 -2.12 23.07 24.12
N PHE A 227 -1.92 23.68 22.95
CA PHE A 227 -2.55 23.23 21.72
C PHE A 227 -2.19 21.78 21.38
N PHE A 228 -0.91 21.41 21.44
CA PHE A 228 -0.49 20.04 21.17
C PHE A 228 -1.01 19.04 22.20
N GLU A 229 -1.15 19.45 23.45
CA GLU A 229 -1.78 18.61 24.46
C GLU A 229 -3.27 18.39 24.16
N VAL A 230 -4.00 19.44 23.78
CA VAL A 230 -5.40 19.32 23.31
C VAL A 230 -5.49 18.34 22.13
N LEU A 231 -4.63 18.46 21.14
CA LEU A 231 -4.63 17.55 19.99
C LEU A 231 -4.35 16.10 20.41
N ARG A 232 -3.42 15.89 21.34
CA ARG A 232 -3.13 14.54 21.88
C ARG A 232 -4.35 13.95 22.57
N VAL A 233 -5.08 14.76 23.34
CA VAL A 233 -6.30 14.35 24.04
C VAL A 233 -7.41 13.98 23.04
N MET A 234 -7.71 14.83 22.06
CA MET A 234 -8.69 14.52 21.01
C MET A 234 -8.32 13.26 20.21
N SER A 235 -7.02 13.03 20.02
CA SER A 235 -6.53 11.92 19.22
C SER A 235 -6.62 10.55 19.90
N LEU A 236 -7.05 10.49 21.18
CA LEU A 236 -7.12 9.26 21.98
C LEU A 236 -8.11 8.22 21.43
N ASN A 237 -9.18 8.65 20.77
CA ASN A 237 -10.24 7.77 20.29
C ASN A 237 -10.03 7.22 18.86
N ASP A 238 -8.85 7.46 18.26
CA ASP A 238 -8.50 7.00 16.91
C ASP A 238 -9.51 7.40 15.80
N GLU A 239 -10.29 8.45 16.04
CA GLU A 239 -11.18 9.12 15.09
C GLU A 239 -11.19 10.61 15.43
N LEU A 240 -11.42 11.47 14.43
CA LEU A 240 -11.57 12.92 14.63
C LEU A 240 -12.99 13.32 14.24
N ALA A 241 -13.83 13.58 15.24
CA ALA A 241 -15.23 13.93 15.04
C ALA A 241 -15.39 15.39 14.58
N ASN A 242 -16.52 15.69 13.92
CA ASN A 242 -16.83 17.06 13.47
C ASN A 242 -16.76 18.11 14.58
N LYS A 243 -17.20 17.74 15.80
CA LYS A 243 -17.15 18.65 16.95
C LYS A 243 -15.72 18.97 17.40
N GLU A 244 -14.80 18.02 17.27
CA GLU A 244 -13.38 18.22 17.59
C GLU A 244 -12.70 19.10 16.54
N MET A 245 -13.05 18.92 15.26
CA MET A 245 -12.60 19.81 14.19
C MET A 245 -13.05 21.26 14.42
N ILE A 246 -14.31 21.46 14.81
CA ILE A 246 -14.83 22.78 15.17
C ILE A 246 -14.06 23.35 16.38
N PHE A 247 -13.78 22.54 17.40
CA PHE A 247 -13.00 22.98 18.56
C PHE A 247 -11.61 23.46 18.17
N ILE A 248 -10.91 22.75 17.27
CA ILE A 248 -9.59 23.16 16.78
C ILE A 248 -9.66 24.57 16.18
N GLY A 249 -10.66 24.82 15.32
CA GLY A 249 -10.91 26.15 14.75
C GLY A 249 -11.23 27.20 15.81
N ASP A 250 -12.06 26.86 16.81
CA ASP A 250 -12.37 27.77 17.93
C ASP A 250 -11.13 28.11 18.75
N TYR A 251 -10.25 27.14 19.02
CA TYR A 251 -9.01 27.35 19.76
C TYR A 251 -8.04 28.25 19.01
N ILE A 252 -7.86 28.00 17.71
CA ILE A 252 -7.03 28.83 16.84
C ILE A 252 -7.53 30.28 16.84
N LYS A 253 -8.84 30.50 16.73
CA LYS A 253 -9.45 31.82 16.79
C LYS A 253 -9.30 32.49 18.16
N ALA A 254 -9.61 31.77 19.24
CA ALA A 254 -9.54 32.30 20.61
C ALA A 254 -8.12 32.72 21.00
N CYS A 255 -7.11 31.96 20.55
CA CYS A 255 -5.70 32.22 20.82
C CYS A 255 -5.02 33.11 19.76
N ASN A 256 -5.77 33.66 18.80
CA ASN A 256 -5.26 34.49 17.70
C ASN A 256 -4.10 33.83 16.93
N LEU A 257 -4.20 32.53 16.70
CA LEU A 257 -3.24 31.76 15.90
C LEU A 257 -3.53 31.91 14.40
N PRO A 258 -2.54 31.68 13.51
CA PRO A 258 -2.75 31.80 12.07
C PRO A 258 -3.86 30.87 11.58
N ALA A 259 -4.81 31.36 10.79
CA ALA A 259 -5.91 30.54 10.26
C ALA A 259 -5.42 29.35 9.42
N SER A 260 -4.27 29.48 8.74
CA SER A 260 -3.62 28.39 7.99
C SER A 260 -3.13 27.23 8.88
N LEU A 261 -3.14 27.40 10.21
CA LEU A 261 -2.86 26.32 11.15
C LEU A 261 -3.99 25.30 11.20
N GLU A 262 -5.24 25.70 10.93
CA GLU A 262 -6.41 24.82 11.01
C GLU A 262 -6.27 23.65 10.03
N ASP A 263 -6.14 23.94 8.74
CA ASP A 263 -5.98 22.92 7.69
C ASP A 263 -4.76 22.03 7.93
N ARG A 264 -3.62 22.61 8.32
CA ARG A 264 -2.39 21.86 8.60
C ARG A 264 -2.56 20.92 9.79
N THR A 265 -3.23 21.38 10.83
CA THR A 265 -3.53 20.58 12.03
C THR A 265 -4.47 19.42 11.69
N LEU A 266 -5.53 19.68 10.90
CA LEU A 266 -6.46 18.63 10.48
C LEU A 266 -5.76 17.53 9.66
N VAL A 267 -4.89 17.92 8.73
CA VAL A 267 -4.06 16.97 7.96
C VAL A 267 -3.15 16.16 8.89
N TRP A 268 -2.48 16.83 9.85
CA TRP A 268 -1.61 16.17 10.83
C TRP A 268 -2.37 15.17 11.71
N CYS A 269 -3.54 15.56 12.24
CA CYS A 269 -4.42 14.69 13.04
C CYS A 269 -4.88 13.47 12.23
N LYS A 270 -5.33 13.67 10.99
CA LYS A 270 -5.79 12.58 10.11
C LYS A 270 -4.69 11.56 9.82
N ARG A 271 -3.45 12.03 9.59
CA ARG A 271 -2.29 11.16 9.41
C ARG A 271 -1.99 10.34 10.67
N GLY A 272 -1.97 10.99 11.83
CA GLY A 272 -1.79 10.31 13.12
C GLY A 272 -2.87 9.26 13.40
N THR A 273 -4.13 9.57 13.09
CA THR A 273 -5.24 8.62 13.21
C THR A 273 -5.06 7.41 12.28
N THR A 274 -4.72 7.64 11.01
CA THR A 274 -4.47 6.56 10.04
C THR A 274 -3.33 5.65 10.50
N TRP A 275 -2.26 6.25 11.00
CA TRP A 275 -1.10 5.54 11.55
C TRP A 275 -1.49 4.66 12.76
N ARG A 276 -2.28 5.18 13.72
CA ARG A 276 -2.77 4.39 14.87
C ARG A 276 -3.77 3.31 14.46
N GLN A 277 -4.62 3.55 13.47
CA GLN A 277 -5.51 2.51 12.92
C GLN A 277 -4.73 1.36 12.27
N LYS A 278 -3.65 1.67 11.54
CA LYS A 278 -2.74 0.67 10.95
C LYS A 278 -2.09 -0.21 12.03
N ARG A 279 -1.80 0.32 13.22
CA ARG A 279 -1.33 -0.48 14.37
C ARG A 279 -2.34 -1.58 14.73
N LYS A 280 -3.64 -1.27 14.78
CA LYS A 280 -4.69 -2.23 15.13
C LYS A 280 -4.81 -3.36 14.09
N SER A 281 -4.59 -3.07 12.81
CA SER A 281 -4.58 -4.10 11.76
C SER A 281 -3.32 -4.97 11.82
N LEU A 282 -2.15 -4.37 12.03
CA LEU A 282 -0.88 -5.11 12.17
C LEU A 282 -0.87 -6.05 13.37
N ALA A 283 -1.44 -5.63 14.50
CA ALA A 283 -1.60 -6.47 15.68
C ALA A 283 -2.40 -7.75 15.40
N LYS A 284 -3.34 -7.72 14.44
CA LYS A 284 -4.17 -8.86 14.04
C LYS A 284 -3.58 -9.72 12.93
N LEU A 285 -2.76 -9.13 12.05
CA LEU A 285 -2.26 -9.79 10.85
C LEU A 285 -1.19 -10.85 11.16
N GLY A 286 -0.30 -10.57 12.11
CA GLY A 286 0.75 -11.46 12.63
C GLY A 286 1.29 -12.50 11.64
N ALA A 287 2.33 -12.16 10.87
CA ALA A 287 2.96 -13.11 9.94
C ALA A 287 4.26 -13.68 10.51
N PHE A 288 4.32 -15.00 10.58
CA PHE A 288 5.37 -15.75 11.27
C PHE A 288 6.15 -16.67 10.33
N VAL A 289 7.44 -16.87 10.65
CA VAL A 289 8.25 -17.97 10.11
C VAL A 289 7.69 -19.26 10.71
N ASP A 290 7.10 -20.09 9.85
CA ASP A 290 6.56 -21.39 10.23
C ASP A 290 7.68 -22.35 10.67
N LEU A 291 7.82 -22.55 11.98
CA LEU A 291 8.74 -23.51 12.58
C LEU A 291 8.00 -24.83 12.86
N GLY A 292 7.83 -25.67 11.83
CA GLY A 292 7.58 -27.12 11.96
C GLY A 292 6.20 -27.67 11.54
N SER A 293 6.24 -28.78 10.79
CA SER A 293 5.16 -29.73 10.41
C SER A 293 4.41 -29.58 9.07
N GLY A 294 4.95 -28.84 8.11
CA GLY A 294 4.61 -29.02 6.69
C GLY A 294 5.69 -29.87 6.04
N SER A 295 5.32 -30.95 5.35
CA SER A 295 6.26 -31.75 4.54
C SER A 295 7.11 -30.81 3.67
N SER A 296 8.34 -31.21 3.36
CA SER A 296 9.29 -30.50 2.48
C SER A 296 8.75 -30.12 1.09
N LEU A 297 7.48 -30.45 0.79
CA LEU A 297 6.74 -30.08 -0.41
C LEU A 297 5.83 -28.84 -0.25
N GLU A 298 5.53 -28.36 0.97
CA GLU A 298 4.57 -27.27 1.16
C GLU A 298 5.16 -25.85 1.05
N LYS A 299 6.49 -25.73 1.16
CA LYS A 299 7.22 -24.44 1.13
C LYS A 299 8.35 -24.43 0.09
N SER A 300 8.06 -24.73 -1.16
CA SER A 300 8.91 -24.18 -2.21
C SER A 300 8.60 -22.67 -2.28
N GLU A 301 9.62 -21.81 -2.24
CA GLU A 301 9.52 -20.38 -2.61
C GLU A 301 8.87 -20.19 -4.00
N ASP A 302 8.76 -21.26 -4.79
CA ASP A 302 8.08 -21.34 -6.08
C ASP A 302 6.57 -21.63 -6.02
N ARG A 303 5.95 -21.66 -4.82
CA ARG A 303 4.51 -21.94 -4.66
C ARG A 303 3.66 -20.67 -4.83
N TRP A 304 2.62 -20.80 -5.63
CA TRP A 304 1.62 -19.76 -5.82
C TRP A 304 0.54 -19.84 -4.75
N LEU A 305 0.30 -18.74 -4.05
CA LEU A 305 -0.66 -18.61 -2.97
C LEU A 305 -2.04 -18.21 -3.54
N PRO A 306 -3.16 -18.73 -2.99
CA PRO A 306 -4.49 -18.27 -3.37
C PRO A 306 -4.72 -16.82 -2.92
N HIS A 307 -5.42 -16.03 -3.73
CA HIS A 307 -5.79 -14.67 -3.34
C HIS A 307 -7.02 -14.66 -2.41
N GLY A 308 -6.98 -13.84 -1.35
CA GLY A 308 -8.03 -13.81 -0.32
C GLY A 308 -9.38 -13.26 -0.82
N GLU A 309 -9.36 -12.33 -1.77
CA GLU A 309 -10.58 -11.67 -2.28
C GLU A 309 -11.14 -12.30 -3.57
N ASN A 310 -10.33 -13.06 -4.30
CA ASN A 310 -10.74 -13.64 -5.59
C ASN A 310 -10.11 -15.02 -5.78
N ASN A 311 -10.91 -16.07 -5.61
CA ASN A 311 -10.45 -17.46 -5.70
C ASN A 311 -10.02 -17.91 -7.11
N SER A 312 -10.20 -17.09 -8.14
CA SER A 312 -9.67 -17.33 -9.49
C SER A 312 -8.24 -16.82 -9.66
N LEU A 313 -7.72 -16.05 -8.70
CA LEU A 313 -6.41 -15.44 -8.71
C LEU A 313 -5.46 -16.14 -7.74
N GLN A 314 -4.21 -16.28 -8.16
CA GLN A 314 -3.10 -16.68 -7.31
C GLN A 314 -1.99 -15.63 -7.39
N TYR A 315 -1.19 -15.51 -6.35
CA TYR A 315 -0.06 -14.59 -6.30
C TYR A 315 1.21 -15.25 -5.78
N ARG A 316 2.33 -14.61 -6.06
CA ARG A 316 3.64 -14.87 -5.45
C ARG A 316 4.24 -13.53 -5.08
N GLU A 317 4.96 -13.48 -3.97
CA GLU A 317 5.76 -12.31 -3.61
C GLU A 317 7.14 -12.40 -4.27
N GLN A 318 7.55 -11.30 -4.89
CA GLN A 318 8.87 -11.13 -5.51
C GLN A 318 9.44 -9.78 -5.08
N THR A 319 10.74 -9.54 -5.25
CA THR A 319 11.37 -8.24 -4.97
C THR A 319 11.80 -7.55 -6.27
N CYS A 320 12.17 -6.27 -6.18
CA CYS A 320 12.57 -5.49 -7.35
C CYS A 320 14.07 -5.68 -7.64
N TYR A 321 14.44 -6.00 -8.89
CA TYR A 321 15.85 -6.00 -9.31
C TYR A 321 16.50 -4.61 -9.31
N LEU A 322 15.71 -3.52 -9.37
CA LEU A 322 16.23 -2.17 -9.65
C LEU A 322 16.54 -1.32 -8.42
N CYS A 323 15.75 -1.45 -7.35
CA CYS A 323 15.79 -0.48 -6.25
C CYS A 323 16.18 -1.06 -4.89
N ASP A 324 16.62 -2.33 -4.85
CA ASP A 324 17.15 -3.10 -3.70
C ASP A 324 16.46 -2.90 -2.32
N ASN A 325 15.29 -2.28 -2.27
CA ASN A 325 14.52 -2.02 -1.06
C ASN A 325 13.79 -3.28 -0.55
N ASN A 326 14.00 -4.44 -1.18
CA ASN A 326 13.40 -5.74 -0.85
C ASN A 326 11.88 -5.72 -0.56
N LEU A 327 11.17 -4.70 -1.05
CA LEU A 327 9.72 -4.57 -0.91
C LEU A 327 9.02 -5.70 -1.67
N PRO A 328 8.07 -6.41 -1.02
CA PRO A 328 7.33 -7.47 -1.68
C PRO A 328 6.42 -6.88 -2.77
N ILE A 329 6.52 -7.47 -3.95
CA ILE A 329 5.73 -7.17 -5.14
C ILE A 329 4.87 -8.40 -5.39
N LYS A 330 3.55 -8.22 -5.36
CA LYS A 330 2.61 -9.28 -5.71
C LYS A 330 2.61 -9.46 -7.21
N VAL A 331 3.02 -10.64 -7.65
CA VAL A 331 2.92 -11.06 -9.04
C VAL A 331 1.81 -12.08 -9.18
N TYR A 332 0.86 -11.80 -10.06
CA TYR A 332 -0.39 -12.52 -10.17
C TYR A 332 -0.39 -13.51 -11.33
N ARG A 333 -1.15 -14.60 -11.17
CA ARG A 333 -1.58 -15.47 -12.26
C ARG A 333 -3.00 -15.94 -12.02
N LEU A 334 -3.69 -16.31 -13.10
CA LEU A 334 -4.93 -17.05 -12.96
C LEU A 334 -4.69 -18.45 -12.43
N ARG A 335 -5.55 -18.89 -11.51
CA ARG A 335 -5.66 -20.30 -11.15
C ARG A 335 -6.04 -21.10 -12.40
N PRO A 336 -5.35 -22.21 -12.71
CA PRO A 336 -5.69 -23.02 -13.88
C PRO A 336 -7.17 -23.42 -13.90
N LYS A 337 -7.81 -23.30 -15.08
CA LYS A 337 -9.22 -23.64 -15.31
C LYS A 337 -10.24 -22.84 -14.47
N SER A 338 -9.90 -21.67 -13.94
CA SER A 338 -10.86 -20.82 -13.21
C SER A 338 -11.67 -19.88 -14.11
N GLN A 339 -11.11 -19.49 -15.26
CA GLN A 339 -11.74 -18.60 -16.23
C GLN A 339 -11.88 -19.29 -17.58
N LYS A 340 -12.91 -18.93 -18.36
CA LYS A 340 -13.09 -19.35 -19.75
C LYS A 340 -12.20 -18.49 -20.66
N PRO A 341 -11.07 -19.02 -21.17
CA PRO A 341 -10.21 -18.25 -22.05
C PRO A 341 -10.89 -18.11 -23.41
N ALA A 342 -10.82 -16.92 -23.96
CA ALA A 342 -11.08 -16.63 -25.36
C ALA A 342 -9.92 -15.78 -25.88
N THR A 343 -9.96 -15.46 -27.17
CA THR A 343 -8.95 -14.62 -27.81
C THR A 343 -9.66 -13.55 -28.60
N ASN A 344 -9.21 -12.30 -28.48
CA ASN A 344 -9.72 -11.23 -29.33
C ASN A 344 -9.12 -11.32 -30.74
N LEU A 345 -9.56 -10.43 -31.64
CA LEU A 345 -9.10 -10.39 -33.04
C LEU A 345 -7.57 -10.38 -33.17
N PHE A 346 -6.86 -9.67 -32.29
CA PHE A 346 -5.41 -9.46 -32.36
C PHE A 346 -4.60 -10.55 -31.64
N GLY A 347 -5.24 -11.65 -31.21
CA GLY A 347 -4.53 -12.72 -30.53
C GLY A 347 -4.33 -12.50 -29.02
N LEU A 348 -4.97 -11.48 -28.42
CA LEU A 348 -4.88 -11.24 -26.98
C LEU A 348 -5.78 -12.19 -26.19
N PRO A 349 -5.27 -12.83 -25.12
CA PRO A 349 -6.09 -13.56 -24.18
C PRO A 349 -7.10 -12.63 -23.50
N VAL A 350 -8.37 -13.01 -23.57
CA VAL A 350 -9.49 -12.36 -22.88
C VAL A 350 -10.28 -13.42 -22.12
N TYR A 351 -10.99 -13.01 -21.07
CA TYR A 351 -11.69 -13.94 -20.18
C TYR A 351 -13.17 -13.58 -20.17
N VAL A 352 -13.99 -14.42 -20.80
CA VAL A 352 -15.42 -14.13 -21.04
C VAL A 352 -16.32 -14.48 -19.86
N GLY A 353 -15.76 -15.11 -18.82
CA GLY A 353 -16.45 -15.42 -17.58
C GLY A 353 -15.77 -16.53 -16.79
N ALA A 354 -16.33 -16.79 -15.60
CA ALA A 354 -15.92 -17.87 -14.73
C ALA A 354 -16.15 -19.25 -15.39
N MET A 355 -15.27 -20.22 -15.09
CA MET A 355 -15.42 -21.59 -15.57
C MET A 355 -16.56 -22.30 -14.85
N THR A 356 -16.63 -22.16 -13.53
CA THR A 356 -17.68 -22.72 -12.66
C THR A 356 -18.42 -21.61 -11.90
N ALA A 357 -19.60 -21.93 -11.35
CA ALA A 357 -20.36 -20.98 -10.53
C ALA A 357 -19.65 -20.64 -9.21
N GLN A 358 -18.70 -21.47 -8.78
CA GLN A 358 -17.88 -21.25 -7.59
C GLN A 358 -16.69 -20.32 -7.85
N ASP A 359 -16.30 -20.10 -9.10
CA ASP A 359 -15.17 -19.24 -9.46
C ASP A 359 -15.64 -17.78 -9.58
N HIS A 360 -14.89 -16.85 -9.00
CA HIS A 360 -15.15 -15.43 -9.21
C HIS A 360 -14.75 -15.03 -10.63
N PRO A 361 -15.59 -14.32 -11.40
CA PRO A 361 -15.19 -13.77 -12.68
C PRO A 361 -14.07 -12.74 -12.49
N LEU A 362 -13.09 -12.74 -13.39
CA LEU A 362 -11.97 -11.81 -13.31
C LEU A 362 -11.46 -11.46 -14.71
N ASP A 363 -11.43 -10.15 -15.01
CA ASP A 363 -10.66 -9.66 -16.15
C ASP A 363 -9.18 -9.56 -15.76
N PHE A 364 -8.43 -10.63 -16.02
CA PHE A 364 -7.02 -10.71 -15.67
C PHE A 364 -6.18 -9.62 -16.36
N ASN A 365 -6.64 -9.04 -17.48
CA ASN A 365 -5.91 -7.96 -18.13
C ASN A 365 -5.84 -6.69 -17.27
N LYS A 366 -6.71 -6.53 -16.26
CA LYS A 366 -6.66 -5.42 -15.30
C LYS A 366 -5.62 -5.59 -14.19
N VAL A 367 -5.18 -6.83 -13.92
CA VAL A 367 -4.30 -7.15 -12.77
C VAL A 367 -2.99 -7.84 -13.18
N LYS A 368 -2.77 -8.14 -14.47
CA LYS A 368 -1.60 -8.89 -14.95
C LYS A 368 -0.27 -8.13 -14.87
N ILE A 369 -0.32 -6.79 -14.77
CA ILE A 369 0.90 -5.97 -14.71
C ILE A 369 1.29 -5.81 -13.25
N SER A 370 2.50 -6.26 -12.91
CA SER A 370 3.07 -6.08 -11.59
C SER A 370 3.92 -4.81 -11.56
N VAL A 371 3.98 -4.15 -10.42
CA VAL A 371 4.64 -2.86 -10.24
C VAL A 371 5.36 -2.78 -8.90
N CYS A 372 6.58 -2.27 -8.91
CA CYS A 372 7.33 -1.98 -7.69
C CYS A 372 6.79 -0.69 -7.04
N PRO A 373 6.31 -0.73 -5.78
CA PRO A 373 5.75 0.46 -5.12
C PRO A 373 6.80 1.55 -4.85
N ASN A 374 8.08 1.19 -4.82
CA ASN A 374 9.15 2.15 -4.55
C ASN A 374 9.64 2.89 -5.81
N CYS A 375 10.07 2.19 -6.84
CA CYS A 375 10.64 2.82 -8.05
C CYS A 375 9.66 2.94 -9.22
N LEU A 376 8.45 2.39 -9.09
CA LEU A 376 7.42 2.32 -10.13
C LEU A 376 7.90 1.62 -11.42
N PHE A 377 8.81 0.67 -11.29
CA PHE A 377 9.08 -0.27 -12.37
C PHE A 377 7.90 -1.23 -12.53
N ALA A 378 7.35 -1.31 -13.74
CA ALA A 378 6.17 -2.10 -14.05
C ALA A 378 6.43 -3.06 -15.22
N SER A 379 6.00 -4.31 -15.09
CA SER A 379 6.14 -5.33 -16.12
C SER A 379 5.04 -6.39 -16.01
N PRO A 380 4.51 -6.89 -17.15
CA PRO A 380 3.63 -8.06 -17.16
C PRO A 380 4.40 -9.39 -17.01
N ALA A 381 5.74 -9.37 -17.17
CA ALA A 381 6.57 -10.56 -17.08
C ALA A 381 7.10 -10.74 -15.66
N LYS A 382 6.68 -11.81 -14.98
CA LYS A 382 7.10 -12.17 -13.61
C LYS A 382 8.61 -12.34 -13.46
N GLU A 383 9.30 -12.71 -14.54
CA GLU A 383 10.76 -12.85 -14.60
C GLU A 383 11.48 -11.49 -14.53
N SER A 384 10.75 -10.38 -14.69
CA SER A 384 11.27 -9.02 -14.51
C SER A 384 11.43 -8.63 -13.04
N PHE A 385 11.04 -9.52 -12.12
CA PHE A 385 11.15 -9.34 -10.67
C PHE A 385 11.93 -10.50 -10.06
N ARG A 386 12.61 -10.21 -8.96
CA ARG A 386 13.52 -11.12 -8.27
C ARG A 386 12.71 -12.11 -7.44
N ALA A 387 12.77 -13.39 -7.81
CA ALA A 387 11.96 -14.42 -7.17
C ALA A 387 12.64 -14.96 -5.90
N LYS A 388 13.98 -14.98 -5.89
CA LYS A 388 14.87 -15.35 -4.79
C LYS A 388 16.03 -14.37 -4.72
N GLU A 389 16.56 -14.09 -3.53
CA GLU A 389 17.70 -13.17 -3.37
C GLU A 389 18.96 -13.62 -4.14
N VAL A 390 19.14 -14.93 -4.30
CA VAL A 390 20.25 -15.54 -5.04
C VAL A 390 20.08 -15.50 -6.56
N ASP A 391 18.93 -15.03 -7.07
CA ASP A 391 18.68 -14.96 -8.51
C ASP A 391 19.63 -13.94 -9.15
N LYS A 392 20.28 -14.36 -10.24
CA LYS A 392 21.16 -13.48 -11.01
C LYS A 392 20.35 -12.32 -11.58
N VAL A 393 20.84 -11.11 -11.36
CA VAL A 393 20.28 -9.89 -11.96
C VAL A 393 20.27 -10.05 -13.48
N PRO A 394 19.11 -9.92 -14.14
CA PRO A 394 19.04 -9.95 -15.59
C PRO A 394 19.97 -8.90 -16.22
N PRO A 395 20.73 -9.24 -17.29
CA PRO A 395 21.70 -8.32 -17.91
C PRO A 395 21.13 -6.99 -18.43
N VAL A 396 19.81 -6.87 -18.55
CA VAL A 396 19.12 -5.62 -18.92
C VAL A 396 19.06 -4.63 -17.75
N PHE A 397 19.16 -5.12 -16.51
CA PHE A 397 19.14 -4.32 -15.29
C PHE A 397 20.54 -4.00 -14.74
N GLU A 398 21.60 -4.49 -15.39
CA GLU A 398 22.99 -4.18 -15.04
C GLU A 398 23.48 -2.86 -15.64
N ASP A 399 22.69 -2.25 -16.54
CA ASP A 399 23.02 -0.97 -17.18
C ASP A 399 22.95 0.19 -16.16
N ARG A 400 24.11 0.78 -15.84
CA ARG A 400 24.22 1.83 -14.82
C ARG A 400 23.54 3.13 -15.22
N ASP A 401 23.60 3.51 -16.49
CA ASP A 401 23.02 4.76 -16.96
C ASP A 401 21.50 4.70 -16.89
N PHE A 402 20.93 3.56 -17.28
CA PHE A 402 19.52 3.27 -17.09
C PHE A 402 19.13 3.32 -15.60
N LEU A 403 19.87 2.64 -14.72
CA LEU A 403 19.56 2.63 -13.29
C LEU A 403 19.54 4.04 -12.68
N VAL A 404 20.56 4.84 -12.96
CA VAL A 404 20.66 6.23 -12.46
C VAL A 404 19.50 7.07 -12.98
N GLN A 405 19.28 7.08 -14.29
CA GLN A 405 18.18 7.85 -14.90
C GLN A 405 16.81 7.39 -14.40
N TRP A 406 16.63 6.08 -14.21
CA TRP A 406 15.40 5.54 -13.68
C TRP A 406 15.19 6.03 -12.24
N MET A 407 16.19 5.89 -11.37
CA MET A 407 16.08 6.26 -9.97
C MET A 407 15.85 7.76 -9.77
N GLU A 408 16.54 8.63 -10.51
CA GLU A 408 16.35 10.10 -10.48
C GLU A 408 14.91 10.51 -10.81
N GLY A 409 14.25 9.80 -11.73
CA GLY A 409 12.87 10.08 -12.13
C GLY A 409 11.79 9.59 -11.15
N THR A 410 12.16 8.91 -10.06
CA THR A 410 11.20 8.18 -9.19
C THR A 410 10.15 9.10 -8.58
N GLU A 411 10.54 10.21 -7.97
CA GLU A 411 9.61 11.11 -7.29
C GLU A 411 8.65 11.79 -8.30
N LYS A 412 9.15 12.13 -9.50
CA LYS A 412 8.30 12.64 -10.58
C LYS A 412 7.26 11.60 -11.03
N ARG A 413 7.66 10.32 -11.12
CA ARG A 413 6.73 9.23 -11.47
C ARG A 413 5.69 9.03 -10.37
N LYS A 414 6.09 9.03 -9.08
CA LYS A 414 5.17 8.93 -7.94
C LYS A 414 4.16 10.08 -7.91
N ALA A 415 4.64 11.31 -8.09
CA ALA A 415 3.79 12.48 -8.17
C ALA A 415 2.79 12.41 -9.34
N SER A 416 3.22 11.90 -10.51
CA SER A 416 2.34 11.70 -11.67
C SER A 416 1.28 10.61 -11.46
N TYR A 417 1.55 9.66 -10.57
CA TYR A 417 0.63 8.58 -10.20
C TYR A 417 -0.38 9.04 -9.14
N GLY A 418 0.04 9.91 -8.21
CA GLY A 418 -0.84 10.58 -7.26
C GLY A 418 -1.64 9.60 -6.39
N MET A 419 -2.95 9.81 -6.27
CA MET A 419 -3.81 8.95 -5.45
C MET A 419 -3.96 7.53 -6.00
N LEU A 420 -3.68 7.30 -7.29
CA LEU A 420 -3.79 5.97 -7.91
C LEU A 420 -2.77 4.96 -7.33
N LEU A 421 -1.79 5.42 -6.54
CA LEU A 421 -0.88 4.54 -5.79
C LEU A 421 -1.60 3.70 -4.74
N GLN A 422 -2.76 4.14 -4.26
CA GLN A 422 -3.56 3.38 -3.28
C GLN A 422 -4.20 2.13 -3.90
N GLU A 423 -4.28 2.06 -5.23
CA GLU A 423 -4.92 0.97 -5.96
C GLU A 423 -3.93 -0.12 -6.43
N LEU A 424 -2.63 0.00 -6.15
CA LEU A 424 -1.59 -0.92 -6.66
C LEU A 424 -1.83 -2.39 -6.29
N GLU A 425 -2.50 -2.66 -5.17
CA GLU A 425 -2.83 -4.02 -4.72
C GLU A 425 -4.29 -4.42 -5.00
N SER A 426 -5.09 -3.54 -5.61
CA SER A 426 -6.52 -3.81 -5.86
C SER A 426 -6.69 -4.92 -6.92
N VAL A 427 -7.57 -5.89 -6.63
CA VAL A 427 -8.00 -6.90 -7.62
C VAL A 427 -9.16 -6.43 -8.50
N ASN A 428 -9.73 -5.26 -8.18
CA ASN A 428 -10.73 -4.59 -9.00
C ASN A 428 -10.36 -3.11 -9.18
N PRO A 429 -9.23 -2.82 -9.84
CA PRO A 429 -8.72 -1.47 -9.99
C PRO A 429 -9.62 -0.63 -10.92
N SER A 430 -9.61 0.68 -10.71
CA SER A 430 -10.29 1.65 -11.56
C SER A 430 -9.68 1.68 -12.97
N VAL A 431 -10.49 2.03 -13.98
CA VAL A 431 -10.00 2.17 -15.37
C VAL A 431 -8.83 3.16 -15.46
N PRO A 432 -8.85 4.35 -14.82
CA PRO A 432 -7.72 5.27 -14.83
C PRO A 432 -6.43 4.66 -14.25
N HIS A 433 -6.53 3.86 -13.18
CA HIS A 433 -5.38 3.16 -12.63
C HIS A 433 -4.79 2.16 -13.63
N VAL A 434 -5.65 1.32 -14.24
CA VAL A 434 -5.21 0.31 -15.21
C VAL A 434 -4.57 0.97 -16.43
N GLU A 435 -5.18 2.02 -16.98
CA GLU A 435 -4.61 2.77 -18.10
C GLU A 435 -3.20 3.29 -17.73
N LYS A 436 -3.09 3.97 -16.59
CA LYS A 436 -1.81 4.53 -16.12
C LYS A 436 -0.75 3.44 -15.95
N LEU A 437 -1.15 2.27 -15.45
CA LEU A 437 -0.28 1.12 -15.23
C LEU A 437 0.24 0.53 -16.55
N TYR A 438 -0.61 0.40 -17.56
CA TYR A 438 -0.19 -0.02 -18.90
C TYR A 438 0.76 0.98 -19.54
N ARG A 439 0.45 2.29 -19.47
CA ARG A 439 1.34 3.34 -19.98
C ARG A 439 2.69 3.34 -19.25
N LEU A 440 2.69 3.08 -17.93
CA LEU A 440 3.91 2.93 -17.14
C LEU A 440 4.72 1.70 -17.58
N ALA A 441 4.10 0.54 -17.80
CA ALA A 441 4.78 -0.66 -18.27
C ALA A 441 5.37 -0.47 -19.69
N ILE A 442 4.63 0.19 -20.59
CA ILE A 442 5.12 0.59 -21.92
C ILE A 442 6.33 1.53 -21.78
N HIS A 443 6.27 2.50 -20.86
CA HIS A 443 7.40 3.39 -20.60
C HIS A 443 8.62 2.63 -20.07
N CYS A 444 8.43 1.67 -19.16
CA CYS A 444 9.50 0.81 -18.63
C CYS A 444 10.19 0.06 -19.76
N LEU A 445 9.43 -0.64 -20.61
CA LEU A 445 10.01 -1.37 -21.75
C LEU A 445 10.70 -0.44 -22.75
N ASN A 446 10.17 0.76 -23.00
CA ASN A 446 10.83 1.73 -23.87
C ASN A 446 12.18 2.20 -23.32
N GLN A 447 12.31 2.39 -21.99
CA GLN A 447 13.60 2.75 -21.40
C GLN A 447 14.59 1.59 -21.42
N LEU A 448 14.12 0.37 -21.13
CA LEU A 448 14.96 -0.84 -21.26
C LEU A 448 15.43 -1.04 -22.71
N GLN A 449 14.55 -0.79 -23.69
CA GLN A 449 14.89 -0.88 -25.11
C GLN A 449 15.95 0.13 -25.54
N LYS A 450 15.96 1.33 -24.94
CA LYS A 450 16.99 2.35 -25.19
C LYS A 450 18.33 1.96 -24.60
N ALA A 451 18.33 1.41 -23.39
CA ALA A 451 19.54 0.95 -22.72
C ALA A 451 20.13 -0.28 -23.43
N ARG A 452 19.29 -1.24 -23.77
CA ARG A 452 19.69 -2.49 -24.42
C ARG A 452 18.65 -2.91 -25.47
N PRO A 453 18.90 -2.61 -26.75
CA PRO A 453 17.97 -2.97 -27.82
C PRO A 453 17.70 -4.47 -27.92
N ASP A 454 16.43 -4.85 -27.84
CA ASP A 454 15.96 -6.23 -28.00
C ASP A 454 14.62 -6.26 -28.74
N ASP A 455 14.58 -6.93 -29.89
CA ASP A 455 13.35 -7.04 -30.69
C ASP A 455 12.19 -7.70 -29.93
N ARG A 456 12.48 -8.54 -28.94
CA ARG A 456 11.44 -9.11 -28.07
C ARG A 456 10.79 -8.08 -27.17
N GLN A 457 11.56 -7.10 -26.68
CA GLN A 457 11.01 -5.97 -25.90
C GLN A 457 10.16 -5.06 -26.80
N ARG A 458 10.58 -4.83 -28.05
CA ARG A 458 9.76 -4.10 -29.05
C ARG A 458 8.41 -4.79 -29.27
N TRP A 459 8.41 -6.11 -29.41
CA TRP A 459 7.15 -6.87 -29.46
C TRP A 459 6.34 -6.76 -28.17
N GLY A 460 6.99 -6.77 -27.01
CA GLY A 460 6.34 -6.54 -25.71
C GLY A 460 5.62 -5.19 -25.63
N ILE A 461 6.22 -4.12 -26.18
CA ILE A 461 5.59 -2.79 -26.27
C ILE A 461 4.34 -2.83 -27.15
N ILE A 462 4.42 -3.46 -28.33
CA ILE A 462 3.27 -3.64 -29.24
C ILE A 462 2.14 -4.40 -28.51
N PHE A 463 2.47 -5.50 -27.84
CA PHE A 463 1.51 -6.35 -27.16
C PHE A 463 0.84 -5.65 -25.95
N LEU A 464 1.59 -4.83 -25.20
CA LEU A 464 1.02 -3.98 -24.16
C LEU A 464 0.10 -2.91 -24.74
N GLY A 465 0.47 -2.29 -25.87
CA GLY A 465 -0.37 -1.30 -26.57
C GLY A 465 -1.71 -1.90 -27.02
N LEU A 466 -1.70 -3.10 -27.58
CA LEU A 466 -2.94 -3.82 -27.90
C LEU A 466 -3.77 -4.12 -26.65
N GLY A 467 -3.12 -4.51 -25.55
CA GLY A 467 -3.80 -4.76 -24.28
C GLY A 467 -4.43 -3.50 -23.69
N LEU A 468 -3.76 -2.36 -23.82
CA LEU A 468 -4.30 -1.06 -23.43
C LEU A 468 -5.50 -0.67 -24.33
N ALA A 469 -5.40 -0.91 -25.64
CA ALA A 469 -6.51 -0.68 -26.56
C ALA A 469 -7.76 -1.48 -26.16
N GLU A 470 -7.60 -2.75 -25.79
CA GLU A 470 -8.71 -3.61 -25.31
C GLU A 470 -9.35 -3.05 -24.04
N ILE A 471 -8.55 -2.59 -23.07
CA ILE A 471 -9.05 -1.97 -21.83
C ILE A 471 -9.83 -0.68 -22.14
N LEU A 472 -9.30 0.18 -23.02
CA LEU A 472 -9.92 1.45 -23.40
C LEU A 472 -11.24 1.26 -24.16
N VAL A 473 -11.30 0.31 -25.11
CA VAL A 473 -12.54 -0.02 -25.82
C VAL A 473 -13.60 -0.55 -24.87
N ASN A 474 -13.24 -1.45 -23.95
CA ASN A 474 -14.18 -1.99 -22.96
C ASN A 474 -14.66 -0.93 -21.96
N ALA A 475 -13.90 0.16 -21.77
CA ALA A 475 -14.27 1.31 -20.97
C ALA A 475 -15.04 2.40 -21.75
N GLY A 476 -15.29 2.22 -23.06
CA GLY A 476 -15.99 3.18 -23.91
C GLY A 476 -15.09 4.28 -24.51
N HIS A 477 -13.78 4.26 -24.26
CA HIS A 477 -12.80 5.22 -24.79
C HIS A 477 -12.29 4.81 -26.19
N VAL A 478 -13.21 4.59 -27.13
CA VAL A 478 -12.91 4.03 -28.46
C VAL A 478 -11.86 4.85 -29.22
N GLY A 479 -11.94 6.18 -29.19
CA GLY A 479 -11.00 7.04 -29.91
C GLY A 479 -9.56 6.96 -29.38
N GLU A 480 -9.37 6.67 -28.09
CA GLU A 480 -8.03 6.45 -27.53
C GLU A 480 -7.51 5.06 -27.86
N ALA A 481 -8.36 4.05 -27.80
CA ALA A 481 -8.00 2.70 -28.22
C ALA A 481 -7.51 2.66 -29.68
N GLU A 482 -8.12 3.44 -30.58
CA GLU A 482 -7.69 3.53 -31.97
C GLU A 482 -6.30 4.17 -32.13
N LYS A 483 -5.94 5.13 -31.28
CA LYS A 483 -4.57 5.69 -31.28
C LYS A 483 -3.55 4.63 -30.90
N GLU A 484 -3.86 3.80 -29.90
CA GLU A 484 -2.99 2.69 -29.50
C GLU A 484 -2.88 1.64 -30.61
N LEU A 485 -3.95 1.35 -31.36
CA LEU A 485 -3.89 0.46 -32.53
C LEU A 485 -3.04 1.03 -33.67
N LEU A 486 -3.13 2.34 -33.95
CA LEU A 486 -2.30 3.00 -34.97
C LEU A 486 -0.82 2.94 -34.61
N GLU A 487 -0.49 3.16 -33.34
CA GLU A 487 0.89 3.06 -32.86
C GLU A 487 1.40 1.61 -32.90
N ALA A 488 0.56 0.64 -32.51
CA ALA A 488 0.87 -0.78 -32.66
C ALA A 488 1.09 -1.17 -34.13
N GLU A 489 0.31 -0.63 -35.06
CA GLU A 489 0.49 -0.82 -36.51
C GLU A 489 1.85 -0.27 -36.99
N ARG A 490 2.19 0.96 -36.59
CA ARG A 490 3.46 1.61 -36.94
C ARG A 490 4.65 0.81 -36.44
N LEU A 491 4.66 0.47 -35.15
CA LEU A 491 5.73 -0.31 -34.52
C LEU A 491 5.85 -1.71 -35.12
N SER A 492 4.74 -2.35 -35.48
CA SER A 492 4.75 -3.68 -36.11
C SER A 492 5.34 -3.65 -37.51
N LYS A 493 5.05 -2.61 -38.32
CA LYS A 493 5.70 -2.42 -39.64
C LYS A 493 7.21 -2.27 -39.48
N GLU A 494 7.65 -1.43 -38.55
CA GLU A 494 9.07 -1.21 -38.28
C GLU A 494 9.74 -2.50 -37.81
N LEU A 495 9.12 -3.24 -36.88
CA LEU A 495 9.66 -4.49 -36.37
C LEU A 495 9.75 -5.56 -37.48
N MET A 496 8.68 -5.74 -38.26
CA MET A 496 8.64 -6.71 -39.37
C MET A 496 9.78 -6.49 -40.38
N LEU A 497 10.13 -5.22 -40.67
CA LEU A 497 11.16 -4.86 -41.64
C LEU A 497 12.59 -4.89 -41.08
N SER A 498 12.76 -4.67 -39.77
CA SER A 498 14.08 -4.53 -39.15
C SER A 498 14.56 -5.77 -38.41
N THR A 499 13.66 -6.64 -37.96
CA THR A 499 14.02 -7.82 -37.17
C THR A 499 14.67 -8.91 -38.02
N ARG A 500 15.63 -9.61 -37.41
CA ARG A 500 16.21 -10.85 -37.97
C ARG A 500 15.53 -12.11 -37.41
N ASP A 501 14.62 -11.94 -36.45
CA ASP A 501 13.87 -13.04 -35.85
C ASP A 501 12.64 -13.35 -36.71
N ASN A 502 12.67 -14.52 -37.37
CA ASN A 502 11.58 -14.98 -38.23
C ASN A 502 10.24 -15.06 -37.49
N GLU A 503 10.25 -15.45 -36.21
CA GLU A 503 9.01 -15.54 -35.42
C GLU A 503 8.42 -14.15 -35.21
N LEU A 504 9.23 -13.15 -34.83
CA LEU A 504 8.76 -11.78 -34.62
C LEU A 504 8.31 -11.11 -35.92
N SER A 505 8.97 -11.43 -37.04
CA SER A 505 8.54 -10.97 -38.37
C SER A 505 7.16 -11.55 -38.73
N LEU A 506 6.95 -12.86 -38.53
CA LEU A 506 5.66 -13.52 -38.79
C LEU A 506 4.54 -13.01 -37.88
N ARG A 507 4.81 -12.83 -36.58
CA ARG A 507 3.87 -12.23 -35.62
C ARG A 507 3.45 -10.82 -36.03
N SER A 508 4.42 -10.00 -36.43
CA SER A 508 4.16 -8.63 -36.90
C SER A 508 3.33 -8.64 -38.19
N ALA A 509 3.68 -9.49 -39.16
CA ALA A 509 2.93 -9.62 -40.41
C ALA A 509 1.48 -10.07 -40.19
N LYS A 510 1.25 -11.04 -39.28
CA LYS A 510 -0.09 -11.47 -38.91
C LYS A 510 -0.89 -10.33 -38.26
N LEU A 511 -0.30 -9.61 -37.32
CA LEU A 511 -0.98 -8.48 -36.66
C LEU A 511 -1.37 -7.39 -37.67
N LEU A 512 -0.46 -7.06 -38.59
CA LEU A 512 -0.73 -6.08 -39.66
C LEU A 512 -1.84 -6.54 -40.62
N PHE A 513 -1.91 -7.84 -40.91
CA PHE A 513 -3.02 -8.43 -41.65
C PHE A 513 -4.35 -8.27 -40.89
N GLN A 514 -4.39 -8.61 -39.60
CA GLN A 514 -5.60 -8.51 -38.77
C GLN A 514 -6.06 -7.06 -38.58
N LEU A 515 -5.14 -6.12 -38.41
CA LEU A 515 -5.43 -4.68 -38.39
C LEU A 515 -6.01 -4.21 -39.72
N ALA A 516 -5.49 -4.69 -40.85
CA ALA A 516 -6.04 -4.38 -42.17
C ALA A 516 -7.47 -4.92 -42.34
N LEU A 517 -7.78 -6.11 -41.83
CA LEU A 517 -9.14 -6.64 -41.81
C LEU A 517 -10.07 -5.78 -40.94
N TYR A 518 -9.64 -5.46 -39.71
CA TYR A 518 -10.38 -4.61 -38.79
C TYR A 518 -10.75 -3.25 -39.40
N GLN A 519 -9.79 -2.63 -40.10
CA GLN A 519 -9.94 -1.34 -40.78
C GLN A 519 -10.69 -1.44 -42.13
N ASN A 520 -11.08 -2.65 -42.57
CA ASN A 520 -11.65 -2.91 -43.89
C ASN A 520 -10.74 -2.44 -45.06
N ASN A 521 -9.42 -2.57 -44.89
CA ASN A 521 -8.42 -2.23 -45.90
C ASN A 521 -8.04 -3.45 -46.74
N ALA A 522 -8.88 -3.77 -47.73
CA ALA A 522 -8.73 -4.96 -48.58
C ALA A 522 -7.37 -5.03 -49.30
N LYS A 523 -6.80 -3.88 -49.69
CA LYS A 523 -5.49 -3.81 -50.37
C LYS A 523 -4.38 -4.25 -49.44
N SER A 524 -4.32 -3.70 -48.23
CA SER A 524 -3.32 -4.08 -47.23
C SER A 524 -3.48 -5.54 -46.79
N ALA A 525 -4.72 -5.99 -46.54
CA ALA A 525 -4.99 -7.38 -46.17
C ALA A 525 -4.51 -8.36 -47.25
N SER A 526 -4.79 -8.06 -48.53
CA SER A 526 -4.33 -8.89 -49.66
C SER A 526 -2.80 -8.91 -49.78
N ASN A 527 -2.13 -7.78 -49.52
CA ASN A 527 -0.67 -7.71 -49.56
C ASN A 527 -0.03 -8.63 -48.50
N TYR A 528 -0.53 -8.60 -47.27
CA TYR A 528 0.00 -9.47 -46.21
C TYR A 528 -0.37 -10.94 -46.43
N LEU A 529 -1.58 -11.24 -46.92
CA LEU A 529 -1.93 -12.61 -47.32
C LEU A 529 -0.96 -13.14 -48.39
N ASN A 530 -0.67 -12.34 -49.41
CA ASN A 530 0.28 -12.70 -50.46
C ASN A 530 1.71 -12.90 -49.94
N PHE A 531 2.13 -12.13 -48.94
CA PHE A 531 3.39 -12.37 -48.24
C PHE A 531 3.44 -13.79 -47.64
N PHE A 532 2.39 -14.20 -46.94
CA PHE A 532 2.26 -15.54 -46.36
C PHE A 532 2.23 -16.64 -47.43
N VAL A 533 1.51 -16.43 -48.55
CA VAL A 533 1.47 -17.38 -49.67
C VAL A 533 2.85 -17.54 -50.32
N ARG A 534 3.53 -16.44 -50.65
CA ARG A 534 4.89 -16.49 -51.21
C ARG A 534 5.88 -17.19 -50.30
N LEU A 535 5.81 -16.90 -48.99
CA LEU A 535 6.70 -17.54 -48.02
C LEU A 535 6.47 -19.06 -47.94
N LYS A 536 5.21 -19.50 -48.06
CA LYS A 536 4.87 -20.92 -48.17
C LYS A 536 5.52 -21.55 -49.41
N ASP A 537 5.35 -20.92 -50.57
CA ASP A 537 5.77 -21.51 -51.84
C ASP A 537 7.29 -21.49 -52.02
N GLU A 538 7.97 -20.43 -51.56
CA GLU A 538 9.40 -20.21 -51.82
C GLU A 538 10.32 -20.73 -50.71
N LYS A 539 9.88 -20.74 -49.44
CA LYS A 539 10.78 -20.97 -48.29
C LYS A 539 10.41 -22.15 -47.42
N MET A 540 9.16 -22.62 -47.42
CA MET A 540 8.67 -23.66 -46.50
C MET A 540 9.45 -24.97 -46.59
N ALA A 541 9.91 -25.36 -47.78
CA ALA A 541 10.69 -26.58 -47.98
C ALA A 541 12.07 -26.53 -47.29
N SER A 542 12.62 -25.32 -47.12
CA SER A 542 13.93 -25.08 -46.51
C SER A 542 13.88 -24.77 -45.00
N MET A 543 12.68 -24.64 -44.43
CA MET A 543 12.49 -24.35 -43.00
C MET A 543 12.79 -25.58 -42.13
N LYS A 544 13.31 -25.34 -40.93
CA LYS A 544 13.46 -26.40 -39.92
C LYS A 544 12.07 -26.89 -39.47
N PRO A 545 11.93 -28.14 -38.96
CA PRO A 545 10.63 -28.69 -38.57
C PRO A 545 9.83 -27.82 -37.58
N ALA A 546 10.47 -27.23 -36.58
CA ALA A 546 9.82 -26.35 -35.60
C ALA A 546 9.31 -25.04 -36.24
N GLU A 547 10.14 -24.38 -37.04
CA GLU A 547 9.79 -23.15 -37.78
C GLU A 547 8.65 -23.40 -38.75
N LYS A 548 8.68 -24.55 -39.45
CA LYS A 548 7.64 -24.98 -40.39
C LYS A 548 6.30 -25.19 -39.70
N SER A 549 6.29 -25.84 -38.54
CA SER A 549 5.07 -26.04 -37.74
C SER A 549 4.48 -24.71 -37.28
N GLN A 550 5.33 -23.80 -36.81
CA GLN A 550 4.90 -22.47 -36.36
C GLN A 550 4.34 -21.63 -37.52
N PHE A 551 5.04 -21.60 -38.66
CA PHE A 551 4.58 -20.92 -39.87
C PHE A 551 3.22 -21.45 -40.34
N LEU A 552 3.04 -22.78 -40.36
CA LEU A 552 1.75 -23.39 -40.72
C LEU A 552 0.61 -22.98 -39.80
N GLY A 553 0.87 -22.85 -38.49
CA GLY A 553 -0.10 -22.32 -37.53
C GLY A 553 -0.57 -20.92 -37.93
N TYR A 554 0.37 -19.99 -38.13
CA TYR A 554 0.04 -18.63 -38.57
C TYR A 554 -0.64 -18.59 -39.94
N PHE A 555 -0.17 -19.39 -40.90
CA PHE A 555 -0.72 -19.44 -42.25
C PHE A 555 -2.18 -19.90 -42.27
N ASN A 556 -2.50 -20.93 -41.49
CA ASN A 556 -3.86 -21.46 -41.39
C ASN A 556 -4.80 -20.46 -40.71
N GLU A 557 -4.33 -19.75 -39.68
CA GLU A 557 -5.10 -18.69 -39.04
C GLU A 557 -5.35 -17.52 -39.99
N VAL A 558 -4.33 -17.04 -40.71
CA VAL A 558 -4.48 -15.96 -41.70
C VAL A 558 -5.48 -16.33 -42.79
N LYS A 559 -5.46 -17.59 -43.27
CA LYS A 559 -6.44 -18.07 -44.26
C LYS A 559 -7.87 -18.06 -43.72
N ARG A 560 -8.09 -18.63 -42.53
CA ARG A 560 -9.40 -18.64 -41.88
C ARG A 560 -9.91 -17.22 -41.63
N ASP A 561 -9.06 -16.36 -41.11
CA ASP A 561 -9.40 -14.95 -40.85
C ASP A 561 -9.72 -14.20 -42.18
N PHE A 562 -9.09 -14.58 -43.30
CA PHE A 562 -9.43 -14.04 -44.63
C PHE A 562 -10.78 -14.54 -45.17
N GLU A 563 -11.12 -15.82 -44.92
CA GLU A 563 -12.42 -16.40 -45.25
C GLU A 563 -13.53 -15.66 -44.48
N ASP A 564 -13.30 -15.42 -43.18
CA ASP A 564 -14.23 -14.74 -42.26
C ASP A 564 -14.15 -13.19 -42.32
N ARG A 565 -13.41 -12.61 -43.27
CA ARG A 565 -13.03 -11.18 -43.29
C ARG A 565 -14.19 -10.19 -43.15
N GLU A 566 -15.39 -10.54 -43.60
CA GLU A 566 -16.57 -9.67 -43.51
C GLU A 566 -17.05 -9.52 -42.06
N GLU A 567 -16.89 -10.56 -41.24
CA GLU A 567 -17.25 -10.56 -39.82
C GLU A 567 -16.19 -9.87 -38.94
N LEU A 568 -14.96 -9.74 -39.44
CA LEU A 568 -13.82 -9.19 -38.71
C LEU A 568 -13.66 -7.67 -38.87
N GLN A 569 -14.60 -7.01 -39.54
CA GLN A 569 -14.61 -5.56 -39.69
C GLN A 569 -15.05 -4.86 -38.41
N LYS A 570 -14.49 -3.68 -38.13
CA LYS A 570 -14.82 -2.85 -36.95
C LYS A 570 -16.33 -2.74 -36.67
N SER A 571 -17.16 -2.56 -37.71
CA SER A 571 -18.62 -2.39 -37.57
C SER A 571 -19.37 -3.66 -37.14
N LYS A 572 -18.76 -4.83 -37.32
CA LYS A 572 -19.36 -6.14 -37.05
C LYS A 572 -18.93 -6.72 -35.70
N LEU A 573 -17.89 -6.17 -35.07
CA LEU A 573 -17.36 -6.61 -33.79
C LEU A 573 -18.06 -5.94 -32.60
N ASP A 574 -18.01 -6.58 -31.44
CA ASP A 574 -18.24 -5.97 -30.13
C ASP A 574 -16.86 -5.70 -29.48
N GLY A 575 -16.44 -4.44 -29.49
CA GLY A 575 -15.04 -4.08 -29.27
C GLY A 575 -14.13 -4.75 -30.29
N PHE A 576 -13.25 -5.65 -29.82
CA PHE A 576 -12.36 -6.45 -30.68
C PHE A 576 -12.75 -7.94 -30.73
N LYS A 577 -14.00 -8.28 -30.37
CA LYS A 577 -14.52 -9.65 -30.30
C LYS A 577 -15.64 -9.84 -31.31
N ARG A 578 -15.80 -11.06 -31.83
CA ARG A 578 -16.99 -11.40 -32.65
C ARG A 578 -18.23 -11.28 -31.79
N LYS A 579 -19.31 -10.71 -32.34
CA LYS A 579 -20.62 -10.70 -31.67
C LYS A 579 -21.08 -12.15 -31.52
N VAL A 580 -21.37 -12.57 -30.30
CA VAL A 580 -21.97 -13.89 -30.06
C VAL A 580 -23.41 -13.80 -30.52
N GLU A 581 -23.80 -14.58 -31.53
CA GLU A 581 -25.20 -14.75 -31.87
C GLU A 581 -25.91 -15.43 -30.69
N VAL A 582 -26.81 -14.70 -30.03
CA VAL A 582 -27.74 -15.31 -29.08
C VAL A 582 -28.72 -16.12 -29.91
N PRO A 583 -28.89 -17.43 -29.69
CA PRO A 583 -29.92 -18.20 -30.38
C PRO A 583 -31.26 -17.57 -30.04
N THR A 584 -31.94 -17.03 -31.04
CA THR A 584 -33.29 -16.48 -30.88
C THR A 584 -34.17 -17.57 -30.30
N ALA A 585 -34.69 -17.34 -29.09
CA ALA A 585 -35.69 -18.21 -28.48
C ALA A 585 -36.81 -18.43 -29.49
N ALA A 586 -37.19 -19.70 -29.67
CA ALA A 586 -38.25 -20.15 -30.56
C ALA A 586 -39.47 -19.22 -30.46
N GLN A 587 -39.88 -18.66 -31.60
CA GLN A 587 -41.19 -18.04 -31.72
C GLN A 587 -42.25 -19.13 -31.45
N PRO A 588 -43.30 -18.86 -30.66
CA PRO A 588 -44.40 -19.79 -30.53
C PRO A 588 -45.06 -19.96 -31.89
N GLU A 589 -45.24 -21.21 -32.30
CA GLU A 589 -46.09 -21.58 -33.43
C GLU A 589 -47.45 -20.89 -33.27
N LYS A 590 -47.88 -20.18 -34.31
CA LYS A 590 -49.25 -19.71 -34.42
C LYS A 590 -50.14 -20.95 -34.55
N GLU A 591 -50.94 -21.19 -33.52
CA GLU A 591 -52.15 -22.00 -33.65
C GLU A 591 -53.04 -21.35 -34.72
N GLU A 592 -53.29 -22.09 -35.79
CA GLU A 592 -54.38 -21.84 -36.73
C GLU A 592 -55.70 -22.07 -36.00
N GLU A 593 -56.52 -21.02 -35.87
CA GLU A 593 -57.96 -21.15 -35.74
C GLU A 593 -58.65 -20.18 -36.73
N ALA A 594 -59.50 -20.79 -37.57
CA ALA A 594 -60.52 -20.26 -38.49
C ALA A 594 -60.07 -19.64 -39.83
#